data_AF-A0A2P2NG56-F1
#
_entry.id   AF-A0A2P2NG56-F1
#
_cell.length_a   1.000
_cell.length_b   1.000
_cell.length_c   1.000
_cell.angle_alpha   90.00
_cell.angle_beta   90.00
_cell.angle_gamma   90.00
#
_symmetry.space_group_name_H-M   'P 1'
#
loop_
_entity.id
_entity.type
_entity.pdbx_description
1 polymer ?
#
loop_
_entity_poly.entity_id
_entity_poly.type
_entity_poly.pdbx_seq_one_letter_code
_entity_poly.pdbx_strand_id
1 'polypeptide(L)'
;MTPEVPFEKFRVGSQFFVLTRRHALTVVKDQRLWKKFRLPCYRADECYPEEHYFPTLLSMADPNGCTHYTLTRVNWTGTTNGHPHTYGPGEVSPELIQELRKSNHSSSYLFARKFSPHCLKPLLDIADKVIFRD
;
A
#
# COMPACT_ATOMS: atom_id res chain seq x y z
N MET A 1 31.33 -8.96 4.17
CA MET A 1 30.41 -9.33 3.08
C MET A 1 29.65 -8.07 2.72
N THR A 2 29.58 -7.68 1.44
CA THR A 2 28.76 -6.53 1.01
C THR A 2 27.28 -6.92 0.99
N PRO A 3 26.34 -5.99 1.30
CA PRO A 3 24.92 -6.32 1.32
C PRO A 3 24.39 -6.61 -0.09
N GLU A 4 23.45 -7.55 -0.22
CA GLU A 4 22.82 -7.87 -1.52
C GLU A 4 22.03 -6.70 -2.12
N VAL A 5 21.66 -5.72 -1.30
CA VAL A 5 21.01 -4.46 -1.69
C VAL A 5 21.82 -3.31 -1.09
N PRO A 6 22.41 -2.41 -1.91
CA PRO A 6 23.00 -1.17 -1.42
C PRO A 6 21.96 -0.32 -0.70
N PHE A 7 22.36 0.40 0.36
CA PHE A 7 21.43 1.18 1.18
C PHE A 7 20.59 2.17 0.35
N GLU A 8 21.23 2.89 -0.57
CA GLU A 8 20.62 3.82 -1.53
C GLU A 8 19.66 3.17 -2.56
N LYS A 9 19.63 1.83 -2.64
CA LYS A 9 18.64 1.06 -3.42
C LYS A 9 17.57 0.41 -2.56
N PHE A 10 17.73 0.39 -1.24
CA PHE A 10 16.73 -0.10 -0.31
C PHE A 10 15.53 0.86 -0.33
N ARG A 11 14.32 0.31 -0.42
CA ARG A 11 13.08 1.08 -0.49
C ARG A 11 12.12 0.66 0.60
N VAL A 12 11.31 1.63 1.01
CA VAL A 12 10.10 1.44 1.81
C VAL A 12 8.93 1.87 0.95
N GLY A 13 7.80 1.18 1.10
CA GLY A 13 6.57 1.44 0.36
C GLY A 13 5.35 0.99 1.14
N SER A 14 4.20 1.04 0.48
CA SER A 14 2.95 0.59 1.09
C SER A 14 2.85 -0.94 1.12
N GLN A 15 2.29 -1.49 2.20
CA GLN A 15 1.82 -2.88 2.27
C GLN A 15 0.76 -3.20 1.20
N PHE A 16 0.06 -2.18 0.71
CA PHE A 16 -0.99 -2.30 -0.29
C PHE A 16 -0.44 -1.85 -1.63
N PHE A 17 -0.30 -2.79 -2.55
CA PHE A 17 0.22 -2.54 -3.89
C PHE A 17 -0.55 -3.34 -4.94
N VAL A 18 -0.37 -2.96 -6.20
CA VAL A 18 -0.93 -3.67 -7.35
C VAL A 18 0.23 -4.06 -8.25
N LEU A 19 0.26 -5.32 -8.69
CA LEU A 19 1.25 -5.82 -9.62
C LEU A 19 0.60 -6.12 -10.96
N THR A 20 1.28 -5.76 -12.04
CA THR A 20 0.98 -6.35 -13.34
C THR A 20 1.38 -7.83 -13.32
N ARG A 21 0.81 -8.63 -14.24
CA ARG A 21 1.22 -10.04 -14.42
C ARG A 21 2.72 -10.17 -14.66
N ARG A 22 3.32 -9.24 -15.41
CA ARG A 22 4.77 -9.23 -15.68
C ARG A 22 5.59 -9.07 -14.40
N HIS A 23 5.23 -8.10 -13.55
CA HIS A 23 5.92 -7.86 -12.28
C HIS A 23 5.70 -8.99 -11.27
N ALA A 24 4.50 -9.59 -11.25
CA ALA A 24 4.24 -10.76 -10.42
C ALA A 24 5.16 -11.95 -10.77
N LEU A 25 5.43 -12.18 -12.07
CA LEU A 25 6.40 -13.19 -12.50
C LEU A 25 7.83 -12.86 -12.06
N THR A 26 8.22 -11.58 -12.03
CA THR A 26 9.52 -11.15 -11.49
C THR A 26 9.64 -11.49 -10.01
N VAL A 27 8.60 -11.22 -9.22
CA VAL A 27 8.56 -11.55 -7.78
C VAL A 27 8.69 -13.05 -7.56
N VAL A 28 7.85 -13.87 -8.21
CA VAL A 28 7.84 -15.33 -7.98
C VAL A 28 9.15 -15.99 -8.38
N LYS A 29 9.87 -15.42 -9.36
CA LYS A 29 11.19 -15.90 -9.79
C LYS A 29 12.33 -15.47 -8.88
N ASP A 30 12.16 -14.42 -8.06
CA ASP A 30 13.24 -13.92 -7.24
C ASP A 30 13.54 -14.87 -6.08
N GLN A 31 14.73 -15.46 -6.14
CA GLN A 31 15.29 -16.23 -5.03
C GLN A 31 16.39 -15.48 -4.29
N ARG A 32 16.91 -14.38 -4.86
CA ARG A 32 18.11 -13.71 -4.33
C ARG A 32 17.76 -12.84 -3.14
N LEU A 33 16.79 -11.94 -3.30
CA LEU A 33 16.36 -11.07 -2.21
C LEU A 33 15.42 -11.81 -1.27
N TRP A 34 14.48 -12.61 -1.80
CA TRP A 34 13.53 -13.35 -0.98
C TRP A 34 14.19 -14.25 0.08
N LYS A 35 15.34 -14.87 -0.23
CA LYS A 35 16.11 -15.67 0.76
C LYS A 35 16.52 -14.89 2.00
N LYS A 36 16.65 -13.56 1.91
CA LYS A 36 16.95 -12.67 3.04
C LYS A 36 15.69 -12.16 3.72
N PHE A 37 14.72 -11.68 2.94
CA PHE A 37 13.47 -11.13 3.47
C PHE A 37 12.58 -12.16 4.17
N ARG A 38 12.74 -13.46 3.87
CA ARG A 38 12.02 -14.54 4.57
C ARG A 38 12.67 -14.98 5.88
N LEU A 39 13.86 -14.46 6.20
CA LEU A 39 14.52 -14.82 7.46
C LEU A 39 13.74 -14.23 8.64
N PRO A 40 13.74 -14.91 9.80
CA PRO A 40 13.14 -14.33 10.99
C PRO A 40 13.78 -12.98 11.33
N CYS A 41 12.94 -12.05 11.74
CA CYS A 41 13.38 -10.80 12.32
C CYS A 41 14.13 -11.02 13.62
N TYR A 42 15.02 -10.09 13.96
CA TYR A 42 15.66 -10.08 15.28
C TYR A 42 14.61 -9.85 16.39
N ARG A 43 13.69 -8.90 16.19
CA ARG A 43 12.46 -8.74 16.97
C ARG A 43 11.22 -8.68 16.08
N ALA A 44 10.08 -9.11 16.60
CA ALA A 44 8.84 -9.25 15.82
C ALA A 44 8.31 -7.93 15.24
N ASP A 45 8.66 -6.80 15.85
CA ASP A 45 8.22 -5.45 15.50
C ASP A 45 9.25 -4.64 14.67
N GLU A 46 10.35 -5.28 14.26
CA GLU A 46 11.48 -4.61 13.58
C GLU A 46 11.56 -4.87 12.08
N CYS A 47 10.85 -5.88 11.52
CA CYS A 47 10.79 -6.00 10.06
C CYS A 47 9.40 -6.24 9.48
N TYR A 48 9.16 -5.48 8.42
CA TYR A 48 7.96 -5.44 7.61
C TYR A 48 8.35 -5.79 6.17
N PRO A 49 8.66 -7.07 5.88
CA PRO A 49 9.13 -7.48 4.55
C PRO A 49 8.13 -7.09 3.45
N GLU A 50 6.84 -7.07 3.73
CA GLU A 50 5.80 -6.61 2.81
C GLU A 50 5.90 -5.11 2.46
N GLU A 51 6.48 -4.27 3.32
CA GLU A 51 6.74 -2.85 3.06
C GLU A 51 8.07 -2.58 2.37
N HIS A 52 8.99 -3.55 2.35
CA HIS A 52 10.35 -3.36 1.86
C HIS A 52 10.74 -4.23 0.67
N TYR A 53 10.33 -5.50 0.65
CA TYR A 53 10.74 -6.49 -0.35
C TYR A 53 10.30 -6.09 -1.76
N PHE A 54 8.99 -5.92 -1.96
CA PHE A 54 8.41 -5.56 -3.26
C PHE A 54 8.95 -4.24 -3.81
N PRO A 55 8.93 -3.11 -3.06
CA PRO A 55 9.45 -1.85 -3.60
C PRO A 55 10.96 -1.90 -3.86
N THR A 56 11.73 -2.63 -3.05
CA THR A 56 13.17 -2.80 -3.29
C THR A 56 13.42 -3.62 -4.55
N LEU A 57 12.81 -4.81 -4.67
CA LEU A 57 13.01 -5.69 -5.82
C LEU A 57 12.58 -5.01 -7.11
N LEU A 58 11.38 -4.42 -7.14
CA LEU A 58 10.79 -3.90 -8.37
C LEU A 58 11.42 -2.58 -8.82
N SER A 59 11.80 -1.69 -7.90
CA SER A 59 12.53 -0.45 -8.27
C SER A 59 13.93 -0.72 -8.85
N MET A 60 14.55 -1.84 -8.47
CA MET A 60 15.81 -2.29 -9.05
C MET A 60 15.61 -3.04 -10.37
N ALA A 61 14.59 -3.90 -10.46
CA ALA A 61 14.36 -4.76 -11.62
C ALA A 61 13.73 -4.03 -12.81
N ASP A 62 12.87 -3.03 -12.56
CA ASP A 62 12.13 -2.31 -13.59
C ASP A 62 11.84 -0.85 -13.18
N PRO A 63 12.88 0.00 -13.11
CA PRO A 63 12.76 1.37 -12.57
C PRO A 63 11.78 2.25 -13.36
N ASN A 64 11.63 2.02 -14.66
CA ASN A 64 10.77 2.81 -15.55
C ASN A 64 9.39 2.18 -15.78
N GLY A 65 9.20 0.89 -15.44
CA GLY A 65 7.92 0.20 -15.52
C GLY A 65 7.13 0.20 -14.21
N CYS A 66 7.67 0.79 -13.15
CA CYS A 66 6.98 0.99 -11.87
C CYS A 66 6.50 2.43 -11.75
N THR A 67 5.27 2.62 -11.25
CA THR A 67 4.71 3.95 -11.00
C THR A 67 5.26 4.60 -9.72
N HIS A 68 5.86 3.81 -8.83
CA HIS A 68 6.38 4.25 -7.52
C HIS A 68 5.32 4.88 -6.59
N TYR A 69 4.04 4.64 -6.86
CA TYR A 69 2.92 5.01 -5.98
C TYR A 69 1.88 3.89 -5.90
N THR A 70 1.10 3.85 -4.82
CA THR A 70 0.00 2.90 -4.62
C THR A 70 -1.34 3.50 -5.01
N LEU A 71 -2.29 2.64 -5.39
CA LEU A 71 -3.69 3.03 -5.63
C LEU A 71 -4.54 3.04 -4.35
N THR A 72 -3.92 2.87 -3.17
CA THR A 72 -4.60 2.90 -1.87
C THR A 72 -4.35 4.21 -1.13
N ARG A 73 -5.40 5.00 -0.90
CA ARG A 73 -5.35 6.19 -0.05
C ARG A 73 -5.23 5.78 1.42
N VAL A 74 -4.30 6.40 2.13
CA VAL A 74 -4.12 6.22 3.57
C VAL A 74 -4.06 7.59 4.23
N ASN A 75 -4.83 7.79 5.29
CA ASN A 75 -4.75 9.00 6.10
C ASN A 75 -3.79 8.77 7.28
N TRP A 76 -2.62 9.42 7.23
CA TRP A 76 -1.59 9.32 8.26
C TRP A 76 -1.67 10.43 9.33
N THR A 77 -2.62 11.36 9.22
CA THR A 77 -2.83 12.40 10.22
C THR A 77 -3.20 11.77 11.56
N GLY A 78 -2.53 12.16 12.65
CA GLY A 78 -2.77 11.62 13.98
C GLY A 78 -2.31 10.16 14.15
N THR A 79 -1.35 9.70 13.35
CA THR A 79 -0.78 8.35 13.45
C THR A 79 -0.39 7.99 14.87
N THR A 80 -0.74 6.77 15.30
CA THR A 80 -0.44 6.24 16.63
C THR A 80 0.18 4.86 16.46
N ASN A 81 1.40 4.65 16.96
CA ASN A 81 2.14 3.39 16.88
C ASN A 81 2.21 2.81 15.45
N GLY A 82 2.41 3.66 14.44
CA GLY A 82 2.48 3.22 13.03
C GLY A 82 1.13 2.84 12.41
N HIS A 83 0.01 3.12 13.08
CA HIS A 83 -1.32 2.91 12.52
C HIS A 83 -1.92 4.20 11.94
N PRO A 84 -2.46 4.16 10.71
CA PRO A 84 -3.15 5.30 10.12
C PRO A 84 -4.51 5.55 10.79
N HIS A 85 -5.07 6.73 10.52
CA HIS A 85 -6.42 7.10 10.97
C HIS A 85 -7.45 6.04 10.58
N THR A 86 -8.35 5.74 11.53
CA THR A 86 -9.46 4.83 11.33
C THR A 86 -10.76 5.61 11.30
N TYR A 87 -11.34 5.76 10.12
CA TYR A 87 -12.63 6.41 9.91
C TYR A 87 -13.73 5.64 10.67
N GLY A 88 -14.50 6.37 11.47
CA GLY A 88 -15.73 5.90 12.12
C GLY A 88 -16.96 6.06 11.23
N PRO A 89 -18.10 5.45 11.61
CA PRO A 89 -19.34 5.52 10.82
C PRO A 89 -19.87 6.95 10.65
N GLY A 90 -19.64 7.83 11.63
CA GLY A 90 -20.05 9.24 11.56
C GLY A 90 -19.23 10.10 10.59
N GLU A 91 -18.09 9.60 10.12
CA GLU A 91 -17.28 10.29 9.11
C GLU A 91 -17.66 9.86 7.69
N VAL A 92 -18.39 8.75 7.52
CA VAL A 92 -18.74 8.23 6.20
C VAL A 92 -19.75 9.15 5.53
N SER A 93 -19.33 9.83 4.47
CA SER A 93 -20.18 10.70 3.66
C SER A 93 -19.78 10.66 2.17
N PRO A 94 -20.66 11.10 1.25
CA PRO A 94 -20.31 11.26 -0.15
C PRO A 94 -19.05 12.10 -0.38
N GLU A 95 -18.92 13.20 0.38
CA GLU A 95 -17.80 14.14 0.31
C GLU A 95 -16.49 13.46 0.74
N LEU A 96 -16.52 12.65 1.80
CA LEU A 96 -15.35 11.86 2.20
C LEU A 96 -14.91 10.92 1.07
N ILE A 97 -15.83 10.19 0.44
CA ILE A 97 -15.49 9.26 -0.64
C ILE A 97 -14.88 9.99 -1.84
N GLN A 98 -15.44 11.15 -2.22
CA GLN A 98 -14.89 11.97 -3.30
C GLN A 98 -13.49 12.50 -2.98
N GLU A 99 -13.26 12.91 -1.73
CA GLU A 99 -11.95 13.38 -1.29
C GLU A 99 -10.91 12.25 -1.30
N LEU A 100 -11.29 11.04 -0.85
CA LEU A 100 -10.41 9.89 -0.84
C LEU A 100 -9.95 9.45 -2.22
N ARG A 101 -10.75 9.69 -3.27
CA ARG A 101 -10.38 9.39 -4.68
C ARG A 101 -9.29 10.32 -5.22
N LYS A 102 -9.14 11.53 -4.67
CA LYS A 102 -8.18 12.53 -5.18
C LYS A 102 -6.74 12.10 -4.97
N SER A 103 -5.95 12.18 -6.03
CA SER A 103 -4.52 11.83 -6.06
C SER A 103 -3.70 12.94 -6.72
N ASN A 104 -2.46 13.11 -6.28
CA ASN A 104 -1.46 13.95 -6.98
C ASN A 104 -0.64 13.13 -8.00
N HIS A 105 -1.02 11.88 -8.22
CA HIS A 105 -0.38 10.96 -9.17
C HIS A 105 -1.21 10.86 -10.46
N SER A 106 -0.69 10.15 -11.46
CA SER A 106 -1.35 9.98 -12.76
C SER A 106 -2.71 9.27 -12.72
N SER A 107 -3.11 8.70 -11.59
CA SER A 107 -4.39 8.00 -11.45
C SER A 107 -4.97 8.24 -10.06
N SER A 108 -6.29 8.42 -10.00
CA SER A 108 -7.07 8.45 -8.76
C SER A 108 -6.79 7.24 -7.87
N TYR A 109 -6.96 7.41 -6.57
CA TYR A 109 -6.97 6.26 -5.66
C TYR A 109 -8.21 5.41 -5.92
N LEU A 110 -8.02 4.09 -5.99
CA LEU A 110 -9.09 3.11 -6.19
C LEU A 110 -9.53 2.47 -4.87
N PHE A 111 -8.65 2.49 -3.87
CA PHE A 111 -8.89 1.92 -2.55
C PHE A 111 -8.60 2.97 -1.48
N ALA A 112 -9.20 2.81 -0.30
CA ALA A 112 -8.90 3.63 0.87
C ALA A 112 -8.91 2.78 2.14
N ARG A 113 -8.05 3.16 3.10
CA ARG A 113 -8.04 2.61 4.45
C ARG A 113 -7.70 3.71 5.47
N LYS A 114 -8.09 3.59 6.74
CA LYS A 114 -8.75 2.44 7.38
C LYS A 114 -10.17 2.83 7.81
N PHE A 115 -11.11 1.90 7.69
CA PHE A 115 -12.47 2.08 8.17
C PHE A 115 -12.72 1.13 9.34
N SER A 116 -13.45 1.60 10.36
CA SER A 116 -13.94 0.72 11.43
C SER A 116 -14.97 -0.27 10.87
N PRO A 117 -15.16 -1.45 11.50
CA PRO A 117 -16.19 -2.40 11.08
C PRO A 117 -17.61 -1.81 11.05
N HIS A 118 -17.88 -0.81 11.91
CA HIS A 118 -19.16 -0.12 11.98
C HIS A 118 -19.47 0.75 10.75
N CYS A 119 -18.48 1.01 9.88
CA CYS A 119 -18.67 1.75 8.64
C CYS A 119 -19.38 0.93 7.55
N LEU A 120 -19.52 -0.38 7.70
CA LEU A 120 -20.09 -1.24 6.64
C LEU A 120 -21.48 -0.76 6.20
N LYS A 121 -22.39 -0.53 7.16
CA LYS A 121 -23.76 -0.12 6.85
C LYS A 121 -23.82 1.26 6.15
N PRO A 122 -23.20 2.33 6.70
CA PRO A 122 -23.13 3.63 6.00
C PRO A 122 -22.49 3.56 4.60
N LEU A 123 -21.44 2.75 4.43
CA LEU A 123 -20.79 2.59 3.12
C LEU A 123 -21.73 1.92 2.10
N LEU A 124 -22.45 0.88 2.51
CA LEU A 124 -23.45 0.23 1.66
C LEU A 124 -24.62 1.17 1.31
N ASP A 125 -25.05 2.01 2.26
CA ASP A 125 -26.17 2.94 2.07
C ASP A 125 -25.88 4.03 1.01
N ILE A 126 -24.60 4.36 0.78
CA ILE A 126 -24.17 5.32 -0.25
C ILE A 126 -23.60 4.65 -1.51
N ALA A 127 -23.47 3.33 -1.55
CA ALA A 127 -22.69 2.62 -2.56
C ALA A 127 -23.17 2.88 -3.99
N ASP A 128 -24.45 2.66 -4.27
CA ASP A 128 -25.03 2.82 -5.62
C ASP A 128 -25.10 4.27 -6.11
N LYS A 129 -25.00 5.23 -5.18
CA LYS A 129 -25.11 6.67 -5.47
C LYS A 129 -23.74 7.33 -5.63
N VAL A 130 -22.72 6.80 -4.95
CA VAL A 130 -21.40 7.46 -4.83
C VAL A 130 -20.24 6.53 -5.15
N ILE A 131 -20.23 5.30 -4.63
CA ILE A 131 -19.07 4.40 -4.77
C ILE A 131 -19.05 3.74 -6.14
N PHE A 132 -20.19 3.32 -6.66
CA PHE A 132 -20.32 2.67 -7.97
C PHE A 132 -20.71 3.64 -9.10
N ARG A 133 -20.64 4.95 -8.84
CA ARG A 133 -20.81 5.97 -9.86
C ARG A 133 -19.47 6.66 -10.08
N ASP A 134 -19.01 6.62 -11.32
CA ASP A 134 -17.83 7.35 -11.78
C ASP A 134 -18.23 8.70 -12.39
#